data_AF-A0A832I7R6-F1
#
_entry.id   AF-A0A832I7R6-F1
#
_cell.length_a   1.000
_cell.length_b   1.000
_cell.length_c   1.000
_cell.angle_alpha   90.00
_cell.angle_beta   90.00
_cell.angle_gamma   90.00
#
_symmetry.space_group_name_H-M   'P 1'
#
loop_
_entity.id
_entity.type
_entity.pdbx_description
1 polymer ?
#
loop_
_entity_poly.entity_id
_entity_poly.type
_entity_poly.pdbx_seq_one_letter_code
_entity_poly.pdbx_strand_id
1 'polypeptide(L)'
;MSLKITFVGAGSVRFSLRLVGDVIQTDEPSKPTEVCLMGINEERLNASFTLARKYAWEMGSDVKIEKTMDSSRMIVGSGFVINTAYPYSPRYHPDGVESGM
;
A
#
# COMPACT_ATOMS: atom_id res chain seq x y z
N MET A 1 19.20 9.20 -4.77
CA MET A 1 18.53 8.30 -3.80
C MET A 1 17.05 8.31 -4.09
N SER A 2 16.42 7.14 -4.18
CA SER A 2 14.97 6.95 -4.37
C SER A 2 14.24 7.25 -3.05
N LEU A 3 13.05 7.84 -3.10
CA LEU A 3 12.19 8.03 -1.92
C LEU A 3 11.26 6.83 -1.78
N LYS A 4 11.42 6.05 -0.70
CA LYS A 4 10.51 4.95 -0.40
C LYS A 4 9.43 5.37 0.61
N ILE A 5 8.17 5.16 0.25
CA ILE A 5 6.99 5.40 1.09
C ILE A 5 6.32 4.05 1.35
N THR A 6 6.19 3.67 2.62
CA THR A 6 5.53 2.42 3.02
C THR A 6 4.13 2.68 3.54
N PHE A 7 3.13 1.96 3.04
CA PHE A 7 1.75 1.96 3.55
C PHE A 7 1.49 0.67 4.34
N VAL A 8 1.29 0.78 5.65
CA VAL A 8 0.98 -0.36 6.55
C VAL A 8 -0.53 -0.48 6.68
N GLY A 9 -1.05 -1.70 6.55
CA GLY A 9 -2.50 -1.92 6.46
C GLY A 9 -3.03 -1.76 5.04
N ALA A 10 -2.18 -1.99 4.03
CA ALA A 10 -2.51 -1.86 2.61
C ALA A 10 -3.54 -2.87 2.07
N GLY A 11 -4.18 -3.67 2.94
CA GLY A 11 -5.37 -4.45 2.59
C GLY A 11 -6.66 -3.62 2.54
N SER A 12 -6.62 -2.35 2.95
CA SER A 12 -7.70 -1.40 2.68
C SER A 12 -7.62 -0.93 1.23
N VAL A 13 -8.20 -1.71 0.31
CA VAL A 13 -8.01 -1.56 -1.15
C VAL A 13 -8.30 -0.14 -1.63
N ARG A 14 -9.46 0.42 -1.27
CA ARG A 14 -9.87 1.76 -1.69
C ARG A 14 -8.93 2.85 -1.17
N PHE A 15 -8.59 2.77 0.12
CA PHE A 15 -7.75 3.77 0.76
C PHE A 15 -6.31 3.71 0.22
N SER A 16 -5.77 2.50 0.07
CA SER A 16 -4.42 2.28 -0.47
C SER A 16 -4.29 2.78 -1.91
N LEU A 17 -5.30 2.51 -2.75
CA LEU A 17 -5.32 3.00 -4.13
C LEU A 17 -5.36 4.52 -4.22
N ARG A 18 -6.12 5.17 -3.33
CA ARG A 18 -6.17 6.63 -3.27
C ARG A 18 -4.79 7.21 -2.96
N LEU A 19 -4.13 6.69 -1.92
CA LEU A 19 -2.77 7.14 -1.56
C LEU A 19 -1.74 6.89 -2.67
N VAL A 20 -1.80 5.73 -3.33
CA VAL A 20 -0.95 5.46 -4.49
C VAL A 20 -1.21 6.46 -5.61
N GLY A 21 -2.48 6.78 -5.87
CA GLY A 21 -2.88 7.78 -6.85
C GLY A 21 -2.38 9.18 -6.54
N ASP A 22 -2.45 9.59 -5.28
CA ASP A 22 -1.95 10.88 -4.83
C ASP A 22 -0.42 10.94 -5.02
N VAL A 23 0.30 9.85 -4.73
CA VAL A 23 1.75 9.75 -5.00
C VAL A 23 2.06 9.84 -6.49
N ILE A 24 1.31 9.14 -7.36
CA ILE A 24 1.52 9.14 -8.81
C ILE A 24 1.29 10.52 -9.43
N GLN A 25 0.29 11.25 -8.94
CA GLN A 25 -0.13 12.55 -9.50
C GLN A 25 0.59 13.75 -8.86
N THR A 26 1.44 13.51 -7.87
CA THR A 26 2.25 14.60 -7.31
C THR A 26 3.39 14.88 -8.26
N ASP A 27 3.41 16.08 -8.85
CA ASP A 27 4.44 16.53 -9.83
C ASP A 27 5.84 16.74 -9.21
N GLU A 28 5.92 16.74 -7.88
CA GLU A 28 7.08 17.20 -7.11
C GLU A 28 8.09 16.17 -6.57
N PRO A 29 8.03 14.83 -6.80
CA PRO A 29 9.07 13.99 -6.29
C PRO A 29 10.34 14.24 -7.10
N SER A 30 11.19 15.12 -6.58
CA SER A 30 12.57 15.40 -7.01
C SER A 30 13.46 14.15 -7.13
N LYS A 31 12.92 12.96 -6.79
CA LYS A 31 13.56 11.66 -6.73
C LYS A 31 12.59 10.59 -7.26
N PRO A 32 13.09 9.51 -7.90
CA PRO A 32 12.24 8.35 -8.18
C PRO A 32 11.57 7.88 -6.88
N THR A 33 10.28 7.56 -6.94
CA THR A 33 9.49 7.18 -5.77
C THR A 33 9.15 5.69 -5.82
N GLU A 34 9.38 5.02 -4.70
CA GLU A 34 9.04 3.63 -4.44
C GLU A 34 7.89 3.57 -3.43
N VAL A 35 6.85 2.81 -3.74
CA VAL A 35 5.74 2.54 -2.84
C VAL A 35 5.80 1.09 -2.39
N CYS A 36 5.81 0.88 -1.07
CA CYS A 36 5.77 -0.44 -0.45
C CYS A 36 4.42 -0.66 0.23
N LEU A 37 3.63 -1.61 -0.27
CA LEU A 37 2.37 -2.01 0.33
C LEU A 37 2.61 -3.13 1.36
N MET A 38 2.27 -2.88 2.62
CA MET A 38 2.41 -3.87 3.68
C MET A 38 1.05 -4.25 4.28
N GLY A 39 0.84 -5.56 4.42
CA GLY A 39 -0.35 -6.10 5.08
C GLY A 39 -0.18 -7.55 5.51
N ILE A 40 -1.05 -8.02 6.40
CA ILE A 40 -1.04 -9.39 6.92
C ILE A 40 -2.08 -10.32 6.27
N ASN A 41 -3.07 -9.75 5.57
CA ASN A 41 -4.04 -10.51 4.78
C ASN A 41 -3.57 -10.50 3.32
N GLU A 42 -3.08 -11.66 2.86
CA GLU A 42 -2.46 -11.79 1.54
C GLU A 42 -3.44 -11.50 0.38
N GLU A 43 -4.68 -11.97 0.48
CA GLU A 43 -5.69 -11.78 -0.55
C GLU A 43 -5.99 -10.29 -0.76
N ARG A 44 -6.28 -9.58 0.33
CA ARG A 44 -6.54 -8.13 0.31
C ARG A 44 -5.33 -7.32 -0.14
N LEU A 45 -4.13 -7.76 0.26
CA LEU A 45 -2.87 -7.13 -0.17
C LEU A 45 -2.62 -7.35 -1.67
N ASN A 46 -2.89 -8.54 -2.19
CA ASN A 46 -2.77 -8.86 -3.61
C ASN A 46 -3.75 -8.05 -4.47
N ALA A 47 -4.99 -7.89 -4.02
CA ALA A 47 -5.98 -7.04 -4.69
C ALA A 47 -5.49 -5.60 -4.81
N SER A 48 -5.02 -5.02 -3.68
CA SER A 48 -4.50 -3.65 -3.65
C SER A 48 -3.27 -3.48 -4.53
N PHE A 49 -2.32 -4.42 -4.46
CA PHE A 49 -1.11 -4.40 -5.29
C PHE A 49 -1.41 -4.48 -6.79
N THR A 50 -2.31 -5.39 -7.18
CA THR A 50 -2.69 -5.57 -8.59
C THR A 50 -3.32 -4.30 -9.16
N LEU A 51 -4.28 -3.71 -8.43
CA LEU A 51 -4.95 -2.49 -8.85
C LEU A 51 -3.98 -1.30 -8.87
N ALA A 52 -3.11 -1.18 -7.87
CA ALA A 52 -2.13 -0.10 -7.78
C ALA A 52 -1.14 -0.13 -8.96
N ARG A 53 -0.64 -1.33 -9.29
CA ARG A 53 0.24 -1.53 -10.46
C ARG A 53 -0.46 -1.22 -11.78
N LYS A 54 -1.70 -1.68 -11.94
CA LYS A 54 -2.50 -1.38 -13.13
C LYS A 54 -2.70 0.12 -13.27
N TYR A 55 -3.02 0.80 -12.17
CA TYR A 55 -3.22 2.25 -12.17
C TYR A 55 -1.95 3.01 -12.54
N ALA A 56 -0.79 2.67 -11.96
CA ALA A 56 0.49 3.27 -12.34
C ALA A 56 0.80 3.09 -13.82
N TRP A 57 0.55 1.90 -14.38
CA TRP A 57 0.74 1.62 -15.80
C TRP A 57 -0.20 2.45 -16.69
N GLU A 58 -1.49 2.54 -16.35
CA GLU A 58 -2.47 3.35 -17.10
C GLU A 58 -2.14 4.84 -17.08
N MET A 59 -1.53 5.33 -16.00
CA MET A 59 -1.09 6.73 -15.87
C MET A 59 0.29 7.00 -16.48
N GLY A 60 0.97 5.98 -17.03
CA GLY A 60 2.34 6.12 -17.57
C GLY A 60 3.38 6.49 -16.50
N SER A 61 3.15 6.12 -15.24
CA SER A 61 4.01 6.46 -14.11
C SER A 61 5.14 5.46 -13.91
N ASP A 62 6.33 5.97 -13.63
CA ASP A 62 7.52 5.16 -13.30
C ASP A 62 7.62 4.81 -11.80
N VAL A 63 6.59 5.10 -11.00
CA VAL A 63 6.54 4.74 -9.57
C VAL A 63 6.66 3.23 -9.43
N LYS A 64 7.69 2.79 -8.70
CA LYS A 64 7.89 1.36 -8.42
C LYS A 64 7.01 0.94 -7.27
N ILE A 65 6.17 -0.06 -7.49
CA ILE A 65 5.26 -0.58 -6.47
C ILE A 65 5.74 -1.99 -6.09
N GLU A 66 5.98 -2.21 -4.81
CA GLU A 66 6.26 -3.51 -4.20
C GLU A 66 5.24 -3.85 -3.11
N LYS A 67 5.16 -5.12 -2.73
CA LYS A 67 4.37 -5.58 -1.58
C LYS A 67 5.17 -6.48 -0.66
N THR A 68 4.88 -6.46 0.63
CA THR A 68 5.46 -7.36 1.63
C THR A 68 4.44 -7.72 2.71
N MET A 69 4.55 -8.94 3.23
CA MET A 69 3.88 -9.34 4.48
C MET A 69 4.84 -9.30 5.68
N ASP A 70 6.13 -9.12 5.42
CA ASP A 70 7.18 -9.00 6.42
C ASP A 70 7.38 -7.53 6.82
N SER A 71 6.99 -7.21 8.05
CA SER A 71 7.15 -5.89 8.64
C SER A 71 8.60 -5.46 8.82
N SER A 72 9.55 -6.38 8.93
CA SER A 72 10.98 -6.03 9.05
C SER A 72 11.50 -5.47 7.74
N ARG A 73 11.10 -6.06 6.62
CA ARG A 73 11.47 -5.62 5.26
C ARG A 73 10.83 -4.29 4.87
N MET A 74 9.66 -3.98 5.42
CA MET A 74 8.91 -2.77 5.05
C MET A 74 9.61 -1.48 5.50
N ILE A 75 10.42 -1.52 6.58
CA ILE A 75 11.05 -0.34 7.20
C ILE A 75 12.36 0.02 6.51
N VAL A 76 13.06 -0.99 5.96
CA VAL A 76 14.38 -0.80 5.35
C VAL A 76 14.29 0.15 4.16
N GLY A 77 14.98 1.30 4.28
CA GLY A 77 15.07 2.33 3.26
C GLY A 77 13.87 3.28 3.18
N SER A 78 12.83 3.08 3.99
CA SER A 78 11.64 3.93 3.97
C SER A 78 11.92 5.31 4.53
N GLY A 79 11.66 6.34 3.73
CA GLY A 79 11.66 7.73 4.18
C GLY A 79 10.40 8.07 4.97
N PHE A 80 9.27 7.43 4.62
CA PHE A 80 8.00 7.58 5.31
C PHE A 80 7.32 6.22 5.52
N VAL A 81 6.63 6.09 6.65
CA VAL A 81 5.75 4.97 6.97
C VAL A 81 4.40 5.55 7.36
N ILE A 82 3.37 5.30 6.55
CA ILE A 82 2.00 5.69 6.83
C ILE A 82 1.27 4.46 7.35
N ASN A 83 0.91 4.49 8.63
CA ASN A 83 0.18 3.39 9.26
C ASN A 83 -1.33 3.64 9.19
N THR A 84 -2.02 2.83 8.40
CA THR A 84 -3.48 2.81 8.31
C THR A 84 -4.04 1.42 8.58
N ALA A 85 -3.28 0.59 9.30
CA ALA A 85 -3.74 -0.71 9.72
C ALA A 85 -4.87 -0.57 10.73
N TYR A 86 -5.95 -1.29 10.49
CA TYR A 86 -7.01 -1.54 11.46
C TYR A 86 -6.97 -3.02 11.82
N PRO A 87 -6.33 -3.40 12.94
CA PRO A 87 -6.19 -4.79 13.32
C PRO A 87 -7.54 -5.41 13.63
N TYR A 88 -7.76 -6.64 13.15
CA TYR A 88 -8.92 -7.44 13.47
C TYR A 88 -8.50 -8.90 13.67
N SER A 89 -9.34 -9.66 14.37
CA SER A 89 -9.16 -11.11 14.49
C SER A 89 -9.89 -11.80 13.33
N PRO A 90 -9.20 -12.50 12.41
CA PRO A 90 -9.84 -13.24 11.33
C PRO A 90 -10.79 -14.34 11.84
N ARG A 91 -10.61 -14.78 13.09
CA ARG A 91 -11.49 -15.78 13.74
C ARG A 91 -12.90 -15.25 14.01
N TYR A 92 -13.03 -13.95 14.25
CA TYR A 92 -14.32 -13.31 14.59
C TYR A 92 -14.84 -12.42 13.45
N HIS A 93 -13.93 -11.88 12.64
CA HIS A 93 -14.22 -11.00 11.52
C HIS A 93 -13.50 -11.53 10.27
N PRO A 94 -14.02 -12.60 9.63
CA PRO A 94 -13.35 -13.24 8.49
C PRO A 94 -13.08 -12.26 7.34
N ASP A 95 -14.03 -11.35 7.09
CA ASP A 95 -13.95 -10.35 6.03
C ASP A 95 -13.19 -9.07 6.45
N GLY A 96 -12.78 -8.99 7.72
CA GLY A 96 -12.08 -7.83 8.28
C GLY A 96 -12.92 -6.57 8.40
N VAL A 97 -14.24 -6.74 8.43
CA VAL A 97 -15.24 -5.71 8.69
C VAL A 97 -16.05 -6.17 9.90
N GLU A 98 -16.38 -5.25 10.82
CA GLU A 98 -17.41 -5.55 11.82
C GLU A 98 -18.74 -5.72 11.09
N SER A 99 -19.33 -6.90 11.18
CA SER A 99 -20.70 -7.16 10.73
C SER A 99 -21.66 -6.46 11.68
N GLY A 100 -21.93 -5.18 11.42
CA GLY A 100 -22.82 -4.38 12.28
C GLY A 100 -22.91 -2.88 11.98
N MET A 101 -22.33 -2.39 10.89
CA MET A 101 -22.56 -1.03 10.37
C MET A 101 -23.30 -1.06 9.04
#